data_AF-A0A841I5W5-F1
#
_entry.id   AF-A0A841I5W5-F1
#
_cell.length_a   1.000
_cell.length_b   1.000
_cell.length_c   1.000
_cell.angle_alpha   90.00
_cell.angle_beta   90.00
_cell.angle_gamma   90.00
#
_symmetry.space_group_name_H-M   'P 1'
#
loop_
_entity.id
_entity.type
_entity.pdbx_description
1 polymer ?
#
loop_
_entity_poly.entity_id
_entity_poly.type
_entity_poly.pdbx_seq_one_letter_code
_entity_poly.pdbx_strand_id
1 'polypeptide(L)' 'MTSARTTAKLVWRMRADGRSYDEIAAYLRDQGTPHPKERDWTGADALALLIEEFGEVPSVDETSDQNR' A
#
# COMPACT_ATOMS: atom_id res chain seq x y z
N MET A 1 3.70 13.73 -12.67
CA MET A 1 3.46 13.79 -11.22
C MET A 1 2.41 12.74 -10.88
N THR A 2 2.79 11.69 -10.16
CA THR A 2 1.83 10.67 -9.68
C THR A 2 0.99 11.30 -8.57
N SER A 3 -0.33 11.37 -8.70
CA SER A 3 -1.18 11.91 -7.63
C SER A 3 -1.33 10.90 -6.49
N ALA A 4 -1.63 11.37 -5.27
CA ALA A 4 -1.89 10.53 -4.11
C ALA A 4 -2.91 9.41 -4.40
N ARG A 5 -4.02 9.75 -5.07
CA ARG A 5 -5.03 8.79 -5.54
C ARG A 5 -4.49 7.71 -6.47
N THR A 6 -3.51 8.03 -7.32
CA THR A 6 -2.91 7.04 -8.24
C THR A 6 -2.04 6.06 -7.46
N THR A 7 -1.24 6.56 -6.52
CA THR A 7 -0.47 5.73 -5.59
C THR A 7 -1.39 4.87 -4.74
N ALA A 8 -2.49 5.42 -4.24
CA ALA A 8 -3.47 4.68 -3.44
C ALA A 8 -4.10 3.51 -4.22
N LYS A 9 -4.44 3.70 -5.51
CA LYS A 9 -4.91 2.59 -6.37
C LYS A 9 -3.87 1.49 -6.55
N LEU A 10 -2.59 1.84 -6.63
CA LEU A 10 -1.51 0.87 -6.73
C LEU A 10 -1.36 0.09 -5.42
N VAL A 11 -1.34 0.79 -4.28
CA VAL A 11 -1.30 0.19 -2.95
C VAL A 11 -2.49 -0.75 -2.75
N TRP A 12 -3.69 -0.34 -3.16
CA TRP A 12 -4.90 -1.16 -3.10
C TRP A 12 -4.71 -2.48 -3.86
N ARG A 13 -4.24 -2.41 -5.11
CA ARG A 13 -4.03 -3.60 -5.93
C ARG A 13 -2.98 -4.52 -5.32
N MET A 14 -1.84 -3.98 -4.89
CA MET A 14 -0.81 -4.80 -4.26
C MET A 14 -1.31 -5.46 -2.98
N ARG A 15 -2.15 -4.77 -2.19
CA ARG A 15 -2.75 -5.34 -0.99
C ARG A 15 -3.75 -6.44 -1.33
N ALA A 16 -4.58 -6.24 -2.36
CA ALA A 16 -5.49 -7.27 -2.87
C ALA A 16 -4.75 -8.50 -3.40
N ASP A 17 -3.54 -8.33 -3.94
CA ASP A 17 -2.64 -9.41 -4.35
C ASP A 17 -1.94 -10.10 -3.15
N GLY A 18 -2.31 -9.76 -1.92
CA GLY A 18 -1.81 -10.41 -0.69
C GLY A 18 -0.52 -9.81 -0.12
N ARG A 19 0.05 -8.76 -0.73
CA ARG A 19 1.28 -8.14 -0.20
C ARG A 19 1.04 -7.50 1.16
N SER A 20 2.02 -7.62 2.05
CA SER A 20 2.06 -6.88 3.31
C SER A 20 2.31 -5.39 3.05
N TYR A 21 1.88 -4.53 3.99
CA TYR A 21 2.11 -3.10 3.86
C TYR A 21 3.60 -2.73 3.84
N ASP A 22 4.46 -3.50 4.51
CA ASP A 22 5.90 -3.28 4.49
C ASP A 22 6.53 -3.62 3.13
N GLU A 23 6.09 -4.70 2.48
CA GLU A 23 6.48 -5.01 1.10
C GLU A 23 6.03 -3.92 0.13
N ILE A 24 4.81 -3.40 0.31
CA ILE A 24 4.28 -2.30 -0.51
C ILE A 24 5.13 -1.04 -0.29
N ALA A 25 5.44 -0.68 0.95
CA ALA A 25 6.28 0.47 1.25
C ALA A 25 7.69 0.32 0.69
N ALA A 26 8.28 -0.88 0.78
CA ALA A 26 9.58 -1.17 0.17
C ALA A 26 9.55 -0.98 -1.35
N TYR A 27 8.51 -1.48 -2.00
CA TYR A 27 8.30 -1.28 -3.44
C TYR A 27 8.17 0.20 -3.81
N LEU A 28 7.40 0.99 -3.06
CA LEU A 28 7.24 2.42 -3.32
C LEU A 28 8.57 3.19 -3.19
N ARG A 29 9.41 2.83 -2.20
CA ARG A 29 10.77 3.39 -2.05
C ARG A 29 11.67 3.02 -3.23
N ASP A 30 11.68 1.74 -3.62
CA ASP A 30 12.50 1.23 -4.73
C ASP A 30 12.14 1.89 -6.07
N GLN A 31 10.84 2.17 -6.28
CA GLN A 31 10.36 2.90 -7.45
C GLN A 31 10.59 4.43 -7.38
N GLY A 32 11.17 4.94 -6.29
CA GLY A 32 11.36 6.39 -6.09
C GLY A 32 10.05 7.16 -6.02
N THR A 33 8.96 6.53 -5.56
CA THR A 33 7.65 7.18 -5.47
C THR A 33 7.68 8.22 -4.35
N PRO A 34 7.48 9.52 -4.64
CA PRO A 34 7.53 10.56 -3.63
C PRO A 34 6.40 10.40 -2.61
N HIS A 35 6.75 10.51 -1.33
CA HIS A 35 5.78 10.52 -0.25
C HIS A 35 5.21 11.93 -0.04
N PRO A 36 3.90 12.10 0.25
CA PRO A 36 3.29 13.41 0.44
C PRO A 36 3.91 14.25 1.57
N LYS A 37 4.45 13.58 2.60
CA LYS A 37 5.13 14.19 3.75
C LYS A 37 6.67 14.28 3.59
N GLU A 38 7.18 14.19 2.36
CA GLU A 38 8.61 14.33 2.02
C GLU A 38 9.54 13.41 2.83
N ARG A 39 9.11 12.16 3.09
CA ARG A 39 9.88 11.16 3.82
C ARG A 39 9.80 9.78 3.17
N ASP A 40 10.51 8.80 3.70
CA ASP A 40 10.40 7.43 3.22
C ASP A 40 9.02 6.83 3.55
N TRP A 41 8.52 5.99 2.63
CA TRP A 41 7.31 5.19 2.85
C TRP A 41 7.53 4.18 3.97
N THR A 42 6.57 4.04 4.87
CA THR A 42 6.48 2.92 5.82
C THR A 42 5.21 2.11 5.59
N GLY A 43 5.10 0.91 6.15
CA GLY A 43 3.87 0.12 6.06
C GLY A 43 2.66 0.86 6.64
N ALA A 44 2.85 1.59 7.74
CA ALA A 44 1.80 2.43 8.32
C ALA A 44 1.33 3.54 7.36
N ASP A 45 2.22 4.07 6.51
CA ASP A 45 1.85 5.07 5.51
C ASP A 45 1.08 4.49 4.35
N ALA A 46 1.44 3.29 3.89
CA ALA A 46 0.68 2.58 2.87
C ALA A 46 -0.76 2.31 3.35
N LEU A 47 -0.93 1.94 4.62
CA LEU A 47 -2.25 1.79 5.25
C LEU A 47 -2.98 3.13 5.34
N ALA A 48 -2.34 4.17 5.89
CA ALA A 48 -2.94 5.48 6.07
C ALA A 48 -3.42 6.07 4.72
N LEU A 49 -2.62 5.89 3.65
CA LEU A 49 -2.98 6.35 2.31
C LEU A 49 -4.30 5.73 1.81
N LEU A 50 -4.55 4.44 2.08
CA LEU A 50 -5.80 3.80 1.69
C LEU A 50 -7.00 4.36 2.46
N ILE A 51 -6.83 4.56 3.77
CA ILE A 51 -7.88 5.14 4.63
C ILE A 51 -8.19 6.57 4.20
N GLU A 52 -7.15 7.38 3.92
CA GLU A 52 -7.31 8.78 3.50
C GLU A 52 -8.00 8.91 2.13
N GLU A 53 -7.67 8.05 1.17
CA GLU A 53 -8.17 8.16 -0.22
C GLU A 53 -9.47 7.39 -0.48
N PHE A 54 -9.72 6.29 0.23
CA PHE A 54 -10.88 5.42 -0.01
C PHE A 54 -11.78 5.24 1.21
N GLY A 55 -11.33 5.56 2.42
CA GLY A 55 -12.10 5.35 3.66
C GLY A 55 -12.16 3.88 4.12
N GLU A 56 -11.54 2.97 3.38
CA GLU A 56 -11.52 1.53 3.66
C GLU A 56 -10.23 0.88 3.15
N VAL A 57 -9.99 -0.35 3.58
CA VAL A 57 -8.87 -1.17 3.13
C VAL A 57 -9.40 -2.43 2.45
N PRO A 58 -8.76 -2.90 1.37
CA PRO A 58 -9.18 -4.14 0.72
C PRO A 58 -9.03 -5.28 1.72
N SER A 59 -10.10 -6.07 1.89
CA SER A 59 -9.99 -7.35 2.56
C SER A 59 -9.03 -8.21 1.75
N VAL A 60 -7.98 -8.69 2.41
CA VAL A 60 -7.24 -9.82 1.86
C VAL A 60 -8.19 -10.99 1.92
N ASP A 61 -8.49 -11.60 0.77
CA ASP A 61 -9.12 -12.90 0.77
C ASP A 61 -8.14 -13.84 1.50
N GLU A 62 -8.45 -14.22 2.74
CA GLU A 62 -7.65 -15.15 3.57
C GLU A 62 -7.71 -16.59 3.01
N THR A 63 -7.69 -16.76 1.69
CA THR A 63 -7.58 -18.06 1.03
C THR A 63 -6.15 -18.32 0.60
N SER A 64 -5.23 -18.45 1.56
CA SER A 64 -4.00 -19.27 1.52
C SER A 64 -3.03 -18.79 2.61
N ASP A 65 -3.09 -19.39 3.81
CA ASP A 65 -1.92 -19.95 4.53
C ASP A 65 -2.29 -20.39 5.97
N GLN A 66 -3.34 -21.22 6.11
CA GLN A 66 -3.45 -22.12 7.26
C GLN A 66 -2.83 -23.48 6.91
N ASN A 67 -1.55 -23.53 6.52
CA ASN A 67 -0.82 -24.80 6.56
C ASN A 67 0.71 -24.61 6.51
N ARG A 68 1.34 -24.24 7.63
CA ARG A 68 2.72 -24.65 7.89
C ARG A 68 3.05 -24.79 9.37
#